data_AF-A0A957MTQ4-F1
#
_entry.id   AF-A0A957MTQ4-F1
#
_cell.length_a   1.000
_cell.length_b   1.000
_cell.length_c   1.000
_cell.angle_alpha   90.00
_cell.angle_beta   90.00
_cell.angle_gamma   90.00
#
_symmetry.space_group_name_H-M   'P 1'
#
loop_
_entity.id
_entity.type
_entity.pdbx_description
1 polymer ?
#
loop_
_entity_poly.entity_id
_entity_poly.type
_entity_poly.pdbx_seq_one_letter_code
_entity_poly.pdbx_strand_id
1 'polypeptide(L)'
;ALLHRRGVCQDFTHIMLALVRNHLRLPARYVSGYLHHRRDDTSADGASHAWLEVFLPGLGWVGFDPTNNILAGERHIQVAIGRDYADVPPTRGVYKGGSGSELSVSVRVRPLHGSGGAAGTADAPLDDGSEPPVYRSTAQALQSSYAQAQQAAAQQQQQQQQQQQQ
;
A
#
# COMPACT_ATOMS: atom_id res chain seq x y z
N ALA A 1 -10.67 4.98 14.52
CA ALA A 1 -10.12 5.83 13.45
C ALA A 1 -11.03 6.97 12.97
N LEU A 2 -12.27 6.72 12.50
CA LEU A 2 -13.10 7.77 11.87
C LEU A 2 -13.43 8.98 12.78
N LEU A 3 -13.83 8.74 14.04
CA LEU A 3 -14.20 9.83 14.96
C LEU A 3 -13.00 10.71 15.36
N HIS A 4 -11.85 10.09 15.57
CA HIS A 4 -10.64 10.79 16.04
C HIS A 4 -9.69 11.19 14.91
N ARG A 5 -10.01 10.81 13.65
CA ARG A 5 -9.19 11.00 12.44
C ARG A 5 -7.73 10.55 12.63
N ARG A 6 -7.53 9.50 13.41
CA ARG A 6 -6.22 8.93 13.77
C ARG A 6 -6.31 7.41 13.78
N GLY A 7 -5.26 6.76 13.29
CA GLY A 7 -5.16 5.31 13.18
C GLY A 7 -3.82 4.91 12.57
N VAL A 8 -3.61 3.60 12.45
CA VAL A 8 -2.48 3.00 11.73
C VAL A 8 -2.91 2.62 10.30
N CYS A 9 -1.96 2.16 9.48
CA CYS A 9 -2.22 1.79 8.07
C CYS A 9 -3.36 0.77 7.91
N GLN A 10 -3.51 -0.16 8.86
CA GLN A 10 -4.62 -1.11 8.91
C GLN A 10 -5.98 -0.41 9.01
N ASP A 11 -6.11 0.61 9.87
CA ASP A 11 -7.38 1.33 10.07
C ASP A 11 -7.81 2.03 8.79
N PHE A 12 -6.88 2.77 8.16
CA PHE A 12 -7.16 3.52 6.93
C PHE A 12 -7.51 2.58 5.79
N THR A 13 -6.79 1.46 5.67
CA THR A 13 -7.06 0.43 4.67
C THR A 13 -8.43 -0.19 4.86
N HIS A 14 -8.82 -0.57 6.08
CA HIS A 14 -10.16 -1.12 6.36
C HIS A 14 -11.28 -0.11 6.08
N ILE A 15 -11.10 1.16 6.46
CA ILE A 15 -12.08 2.20 6.15
C ILE A 15 -12.29 2.32 4.64
N MET A 16 -11.21 2.49 3.87
CA MET A 16 -11.33 2.65 2.42
C MET A 16 -11.89 1.37 1.77
N LEU A 17 -11.50 0.19 2.25
CA LEU A 17 -12.00 -1.09 1.77
C LEU A 17 -13.51 -1.24 2.00
N ALA A 18 -13.99 -0.85 3.18
CA ALA A 18 -15.42 -0.83 3.49
C ALA A 18 -16.17 0.15 2.59
N LEU A 19 -15.61 1.34 2.34
CA LEU A 19 -16.24 2.33 1.45
C LEU A 19 -16.35 1.83 0.01
N VAL A 20 -15.26 1.27 -0.53
CA VAL A 20 -15.23 0.76 -1.90
C VAL A 20 -16.21 -0.40 -2.08
N ARG A 21 -16.24 -1.36 -1.16
CA ARG A 21 -17.15 -2.51 -1.26
C ARG A 21 -18.61 -2.14 -1.03
N ASN A 22 -18.90 -1.26 -0.06
CA ASN A 22 -20.28 -1.00 0.36
C ASN A 22 -20.95 0.16 -0.37
N HIS A 23 -20.21 1.20 -0.74
CA HIS A 23 -20.78 2.36 -1.42
C HIS A 23 -20.51 2.35 -2.91
N LEU A 24 -19.30 1.98 -3.35
CA LEU A 24 -18.96 1.94 -4.77
C LEU A 24 -19.29 0.60 -5.43
N ARG A 25 -19.55 -0.45 -4.63
CA ARG A 25 -19.86 -1.82 -5.10
C ARG A 25 -18.80 -2.41 -6.02
N LEU A 26 -17.54 -2.02 -5.83
CA LEU A 26 -16.40 -2.54 -6.59
C LEU A 26 -15.74 -3.71 -5.86
N PRO A 27 -15.24 -4.72 -6.59
CA PRO A 27 -14.41 -5.75 -5.99
C PRO A 27 -13.13 -5.11 -5.46
N ALA A 28 -12.82 -5.39 -4.19
CA ALA A 28 -11.61 -4.89 -3.56
C ALA A 28 -11.03 -5.94 -2.61
N ARG A 29 -9.71 -5.95 -2.42
CA ARG A 29 -8.97 -6.89 -1.57
C ARG A 29 -7.98 -6.16 -0.68
N TYR A 30 -7.75 -6.71 0.50
CA TYR A 30 -6.79 -6.20 1.47
C TYR A 30 -5.40 -6.75 1.14
N VAL A 31 -4.38 -5.90 1.20
CA VAL A 31 -3.00 -6.29 0.92
C VAL A 31 -2.13 -5.99 2.13
N SER A 32 -1.32 -6.98 2.49
CA SER A 32 -0.31 -6.91 3.56
C SER A 32 1.06 -7.09 2.94
N GLY A 33 2.03 -6.26 3.34
CA GLY A 33 3.37 -6.32 2.79
C GLY A 33 4.32 -5.31 3.40
N TYR A 34 5.25 -4.81 2.61
CA TYR A 34 6.25 -3.84 3.03
C TYR A 34 6.30 -2.65 2.08
N LEU A 35 6.68 -1.49 2.61
CA LEU A 35 6.86 -0.26 1.85
C LEU A 35 8.35 0.12 1.84
N HIS A 36 8.90 0.37 0.66
CA HIS A 36 10.18 1.06 0.55
C HIS A 36 10.00 2.54 0.98
N HIS A 37 10.39 2.83 2.22
CA HIS A 37 10.15 4.10 2.88
C HIS A 37 10.90 5.26 2.20
N ARG A 38 10.20 6.38 2.06
CA ARG A 38 10.74 7.70 1.73
C ARG A 38 10.47 8.64 2.89
N ARG A 39 11.26 9.72 2.98
CA ARG A 39 11.18 10.71 4.06
C ARG A 39 9.78 11.28 4.32
N ASP A 40 8.93 11.34 3.30
CA ASP A 40 7.58 11.92 3.39
C ASP A 40 6.48 10.87 3.69
N ASP A 41 6.82 9.58 3.77
CA ASP A 41 5.84 8.54 4.11
C ASP A 41 5.56 8.54 5.62
N THR A 42 4.32 8.22 6.01
CA THR A 42 3.91 8.18 7.43
C THR A 42 4.33 6.88 8.13
N SER A 43 4.57 5.81 7.37
CA SER A 43 4.94 4.48 7.86
C SER A 43 6.44 4.42 8.19
N ALA A 44 6.82 3.73 9.27
CA ALA A 44 8.24 3.55 9.64
C ALA A 44 8.98 2.62 8.67
N ASP A 45 10.28 2.88 8.46
CA ASP A 45 11.14 2.01 7.64
C ASP A 45 11.24 0.59 8.23
N GLY A 46 11.15 -0.42 7.37
CA GLY A 46 11.17 -1.84 7.76
C GLY A 46 9.90 -2.36 8.45
N ALA A 47 8.91 -1.51 8.72
CA ALA A 47 7.63 -1.95 9.28
C ALA A 47 6.72 -2.57 8.21
N SER A 48 5.87 -3.52 8.63
CA SER A 48 4.80 -4.02 7.76
C SER A 48 3.83 -2.89 7.41
N HIS A 49 3.38 -2.87 6.16
CA HIS A 49 2.43 -1.90 5.64
C HIS A 49 1.18 -2.58 5.12
N ALA A 50 0.09 -1.82 5.06
CA ALA A 50 -1.19 -2.26 4.56
C ALA A 50 -1.77 -1.25 3.57
N TRP A 51 -2.35 -1.79 2.50
CA TRP A 51 -3.07 -1.04 1.48
C TRP A 51 -4.19 -1.93 0.90
N LEU A 52 -4.95 -1.39 -0.04
CA LEU A 52 -6.00 -2.15 -0.73
C LEU A 52 -5.78 -2.13 -2.23
N GLU A 53 -6.32 -3.13 -2.92
CA GLU A 53 -6.47 -3.11 -4.36
C GLU A 53 -7.94 -3.16 -4.73
N VAL A 54 -8.29 -2.44 -5.79
CA VAL A 54 -9.64 -2.39 -6.35
C VAL A 54 -9.59 -2.86 -7.79
N PHE A 55 -10.48 -3.76 -8.17
CA PHE A 55 -10.61 -4.21 -9.55
C PHE A 55 -11.41 -3.18 -10.35
N LEU A 56 -10.76 -2.57 -11.33
CA LEU A 56 -11.34 -1.58 -12.22
C LEU A 56 -11.43 -2.17 -13.64
N PRO A 57 -12.62 -2.21 -14.26
CA PRO A 57 -12.77 -2.69 -15.63
C PRO A 57 -11.81 -1.98 -16.59
N GLY A 58 -11.08 -2.74 -17.40
CA GLY A 58 -10.08 -2.24 -18.34
C GLY A 58 -8.70 -1.90 -17.76
N LEU A 59 -8.58 -1.73 -16.44
CA LEU A 59 -7.30 -1.47 -15.76
C LEU A 59 -6.80 -2.65 -14.90
N GLY A 60 -7.70 -3.58 -14.56
CA GLY A 60 -7.37 -4.69 -13.67
C GLY A 60 -7.31 -4.25 -12.21
N TRP A 61 -6.42 -4.87 -11.43
CA TRP A 61 -6.23 -4.52 -10.02
C TRP A 61 -5.37 -3.27 -9.88
N VAL A 62 -5.93 -2.23 -9.27
CA VAL A 62 -5.24 -0.96 -8.98
C VAL A 62 -5.10 -0.81 -7.48
N GLY A 63 -3.87 -0.59 -7.01
CA GLY A 63 -3.58 -0.43 -5.59
C GLY A 63 -3.73 1.01 -5.12
N PHE A 64 -4.29 1.18 -3.93
CA PHE A 64 -4.51 2.45 -3.26
C PHE A 64 -3.95 2.38 -1.84
N ASP A 65 -3.09 3.34 -1.50
CA ASP A 65 -2.52 3.50 -0.17
C ASP A 65 -3.17 4.71 0.53
N PRO A 66 -4.22 4.49 1.33
CA PRO A 66 -4.92 5.58 2.02
C PRO A 66 -4.10 6.17 3.16
N THR A 67 -3.03 5.50 3.61
CA THR A 67 -2.16 6.00 4.68
C THR A 67 -1.31 7.15 4.16
N ASN A 68 -0.75 6.98 2.97
CA ASN A 68 0.13 7.97 2.33
C ASN A 68 -0.60 8.79 1.25
N ASN A 69 -1.88 8.52 0.99
CA ASN A 69 -2.70 9.18 -0.03
C ASN A 69 -2.08 9.13 -1.44
N ILE A 70 -1.59 7.95 -1.83
CA ILE A 70 -0.96 7.67 -3.14
C ILE A 70 -1.52 6.37 -3.74
N LEU A 71 -1.26 6.13 -5.02
CA LEU A 71 -1.46 4.80 -5.59
C LEU A 71 -0.31 3.89 -5.15
N ALA A 72 -0.63 2.62 -4.94
CA ALA A 72 0.38 1.61 -4.70
C ALA A 72 1.17 1.36 -6.00
N GLY A 73 2.49 1.30 -5.89
CA GLY A 73 3.40 1.18 -7.03
C GLY A 73 4.60 0.31 -6.70
N GLU A 74 5.73 0.53 -7.38
CA GLU A 74 6.93 -0.30 -7.23
C GLU A 74 7.54 -0.32 -5.81
N ARG A 75 7.16 0.63 -4.97
CA ARG A 75 7.60 0.69 -3.56
C ARG A 75 6.78 -0.20 -2.65
N HIS A 76 5.65 -0.74 -3.10
CA HIS A 76 4.74 -1.57 -2.33
C HIS A 76 5.03 -3.04 -2.64
N ILE A 77 5.77 -3.68 -1.73
CA ILE A 77 6.17 -5.07 -1.87
C ILE A 77 5.05 -5.91 -1.27
N GLN A 78 4.20 -6.44 -2.13
CA GLN A 78 3.10 -7.32 -1.74
C GLN A 78 3.64 -8.63 -1.16
N VAL A 79 3.14 -9.02 0.01
CA VAL A 79 3.47 -10.31 0.64
C VAL A 79 2.26 -11.23 0.70
N ALA A 80 1.08 -10.68 1.01
CA ALA A 80 -0.15 -11.47 1.12
C ALA A 80 -1.40 -10.64 0.76
N ILE A 81 -2.43 -11.33 0.26
CA ILE A 81 -3.73 -10.75 -0.09
C ILE A 81 -4.84 -11.51 0.63
N GLY A 82 -5.82 -10.77 1.18
CA GLY A 82 -6.97 -11.33 1.90
C GLY A 82 -8.24 -10.50 1.73
N ARG A 83 -9.33 -10.95 2.34
CA ARG A 83 -10.57 -10.13 2.39
C ARG A 83 -10.42 -8.99 3.39
N ASP A 84 -9.69 -9.20 4.47
CA ASP A 84 -9.35 -8.21 5.48
C ASP A 84 -8.03 -8.60 6.18
N TYR A 85 -7.74 -7.96 7.32
CA TYR A 85 -6.48 -8.18 8.05
C TYR A 85 -6.40 -9.57 8.68
N ALA A 86 -7.52 -10.18 9.08
CA ALA A 86 -7.52 -11.47 9.76
C ALA A 86 -7.11 -12.62 8.84
N ASP A 87 -7.29 -12.44 7.52
CA ASP A 87 -6.84 -13.38 6.51
C ASP A 87 -5.31 -13.29 6.29
N VAL A 88 -4.70 -12.11 6.49
CA VAL A 88 -3.28 -11.84 6.15
C VAL A 88 -2.49 -11.03 7.20
N PRO A 89 -2.55 -11.40 8.49
CA PRO A 89 -1.76 -10.71 9.50
C PRO A 89 -0.25 -10.93 9.26
N PRO A 90 0.60 -9.88 9.39
CA PRO A 90 2.05 -9.99 9.16
C PRO A 90 2.75 -10.96 10.12
N THR A 91 2.18 -11.15 11.32
CA THR A 91 2.63 -12.15 12.29
C THR A 91 1.42 -12.93 12.81
N ARG A 92 1.48 -14.26 12.73
CA ARG A 92 0.46 -15.17 13.28
C ARG A 92 1.11 -16.43 13.81
N GLY A 93 0.77 -16.81 15.03
CA GLY A 93 1.28 -18.01 15.67
C GLY A 93 0.66 -18.22 17.04
N VAL A 94 0.79 -19.43 17.57
CA VAL A 94 0.40 -19.75 18.95
C VAL A 94 1.64 -20.28 19.65
N TYR A 95 2.03 -19.62 20.74
CA TYR A 95 3.09 -20.11 21.62
C TYR A 95 2.47 -20.89 22.79
N LYS A 96 2.97 -22.09 23.07
CA LYS A 96 2.64 -22.88 24.27
C LYS A 96 3.94 -23.31 24.95
N GLY A 97 4.25 -22.71 26.10
CA GLY A 97 5.44 -22.99 26.89
C GLY A 97 5.45 -22.19 28.20
N GLY A 98 6.21 -22.64 29.19
CA GLY A 98 6.33 -21.97 30.50
C GLY A 98 7.62 -21.17 30.63
N SER A 99 7.59 -19.90 30.22
CA SER A 99 8.49 -18.77 30.58
C SER A 99 8.27 -17.60 29.61
N GLY A 100 8.87 -16.43 29.87
CA GLY A 100 8.81 -15.27 28.98
C GLY A 100 9.26 -15.59 27.55
N SER A 101 8.56 -15.01 26.57
CA SER A 101 8.83 -15.18 25.14
C SER A 101 9.08 -13.80 24.53
N GLU A 102 10.18 -13.66 23.79
CA GLU A 102 10.54 -12.46 23.04
C GLU A 102 10.62 -12.82 21.55
N LEU A 103 9.94 -12.05 20.70
CA LEU A 103 9.97 -12.19 19.24
C LEU A 103 10.58 -10.93 18.65
N SER A 104 11.71 -11.09 17.95
CA SER A 104 12.37 -10.01 17.22
C SER A 104 12.31 -10.29 15.72
N VAL A 105 11.84 -9.29 14.95
CA VAL A 105 11.74 -9.35 13.49
C VAL A 105 12.35 -8.07 12.94
N SER A 106 13.22 -8.19 11.94
CA SER A 106 13.82 -7.05 11.23
C SER A 106 13.71 -7.29 9.73
N VAL A 107 13.12 -6.32 9.03
CA VAL A 107 12.98 -6.35 7.56
C VAL A 107 13.64 -5.10 6.98
N ARG A 108 14.36 -5.28 5.88
CA ARG A 108 14.95 -4.19 5.11
C ARG A 108 14.51 -4.31 3.65
N VAL A 109 13.90 -3.25 3.15
CA VAL A 109 13.57 -3.12 1.72
C VAL A 109 14.61 -2.21 1.07
N ARG A 110 15.16 -2.62 -0.06
CA ARG A 110 16.17 -1.85 -0.81
C ARG A 110 15.86 -1.88 -2.31
N PRO A 111 16.11 -0.79 -3.04
CA PRO A 111 16.01 -0.81 -4.50
C PRO A 111 17.01 -1.81 -5.09
N LEU A 112 16.58 -2.56 -6.10
CA LEU A 112 17.51 -3.36 -6.89
C LEU A 112 18.13 -2.45 -7.95
N HIS A 113 19.41 -2.12 -7.80
CA HIS A 113 20.14 -1.40 -8.83
C HIS A 113 20.47 -2.38 -9.97
N GLY A 114 20.01 -2.08 -11.19
CA GLY A 114 20.35 -2.87 -12.36
C GLY A 114 21.83 -2.69 -12.70
N SER A 115 22.68 -3.63 -12.28
CA SER A 115 24.02 -3.79 -12.84
C SER A 115 24.03 -5.06 -13.70
N GLY A 116 24.11 -4.88 -15.02
CA GLY A 116 24.56 -5.95 -15.90
C GLY A 116 25.96 -6.40 -15.47
N GLY A 117 26.14 -7.70 -15.30
CA GLY A 117 27.43 -8.28 -14.94
C GLY A 117 27.29 -9.41 -13.92
N ALA A 118 27.59 -10.61 -14.37
CA ALA A 118 27.55 -11.85 -13.61
C ALA A 118 28.32 -11.77 -12.29
N ALA A 119 27.64 -12.06 -11.18
CA ALA A 119 28.23 -12.59 -9.96
C ALA A 119 27.13 -13.34 -9.20
N GLY A 120 27.20 -14.67 -9.18
CA GLY A 120 26.20 -15.50 -8.52
C GLY A 120 26.12 -15.21 -7.02
N THR A 121 24.91 -14.96 -6.51
CA THR A 121 24.55 -15.08 -5.10
C THR A 121 23.04 -15.32 -4.99
N ALA A 122 22.64 -15.95 -3.90
CA ALA A 122 21.35 -16.60 -3.59
C ALA A 122 20.06 -15.72 -3.60
N ASP A 123 20.07 -14.55 -4.25
CA ASP A 123 19.01 -13.52 -4.22
C ASP A 123 18.30 -13.35 -5.58
N ALA A 124 18.44 -14.30 -6.50
CA ALA A 124 17.66 -14.28 -7.75
C ALA A 124 16.16 -14.35 -7.40
N PRO A 125 15.30 -13.49 -7.98
CA PRO A 125 13.86 -13.55 -7.75
C PRO A 125 13.37 -14.97 -8.04
N LEU A 126 12.71 -15.58 -7.06
CA LEU A 126 12.02 -16.85 -7.26
C LEU A 126 10.95 -16.62 -8.34
N ASP A 127 11.17 -17.16 -9.52
CA ASP A 127 10.16 -17.23 -10.57
C ASP A 127 9.16 -18.32 -10.18
N ASP A 128 8.19 -17.96 -9.33
CA ASP A 128 7.15 -18.86 -8.83
C ASP A 128 5.96 -18.98 -9.79
N GLY A 129 6.07 -18.42 -11.00
CA GLY A 129 5.01 -18.41 -12.00
C GLY A 129 3.83 -17.49 -11.65
N SER A 130 3.91 -16.72 -10.55
CA SER A 130 2.95 -15.66 -10.30
C SER A 130 3.23 -14.49 -11.25
N GLU A 131 2.22 -14.03 -11.98
CA GLU A 131 2.38 -12.81 -12.78
C GLU A 131 2.84 -11.68 -11.83
N PRO A 132 3.90 -10.94 -12.19
CA PRO A 132 4.35 -9.83 -11.38
C PRO A 132 3.16 -8.88 -11.21
N PRO A 133 2.89 -8.41 -9.99
CA PRO A 133 1.67 -7.68 -9.75
C PRO A 133 1.59 -6.47 -10.69
N VAL A 134 0.39 -6.24 -11.23
CA VAL A 134 0.04 -5.29 -12.32
C VAL A 134 0.50 -3.84 -12.05
N TYR A 135 0.96 -3.52 -10.84
CA TYR A 135 1.38 -2.20 -10.39
C TYR A 135 2.48 -1.55 -11.25
N ARG A 136 3.35 -2.29 -11.93
CA ARG A 136 4.56 -1.66 -12.50
C ARG A 136 4.28 -0.63 -13.61
N SER A 137 3.43 -0.97 -14.58
CA SER A 137 3.18 -0.13 -15.76
C SER A 137 1.92 0.74 -15.62
N THR A 138 0.85 0.22 -15.02
CA THR A 138 -0.41 0.95 -14.87
C THR A 138 -0.32 2.02 -13.78
N ALA A 139 0.37 1.75 -12.66
CA ALA A 139 0.42 2.70 -11.55
C ALA A 139 1.19 3.98 -11.91
N GLN A 140 2.28 3.91 -12.67
CA GLN A 140 3.03 5.12 -13.07
C GLN A 140 2.19 6.07 -13.94
N ALA A 141 1.47 5.52 -14.93
CA ALA A 141 0.59 6.31 -15.78
C ALA A 141 -0.57 6.93 -14.96
N LEU A 142 -1.24 6.13 -14.12
CA LEU A 142 -2.35 6.58 -13.29
C LEU A 142 -1.91 7.59 -12.21
N GLN A 143 -0.71 7.43 -11.64
CA GLN A 143 -0.19 8.31 -10.60
C GLN A 143 0.00 9.74 -11.12
N SER A 144 0.46 9.88 -12.36
CA SER A 144 0.65 11.19 -13.00
C SER A 144 -0.69 11.92 -13.18
N SER A 145 -1.70 11.22 -13.68
CA SER A 145 -3.07 11.76 -13.81
C SER A 145 -3.70 12.09 -12.45
N TYR A 146 -3.50 11.24 -11.44
CA TYR A 146 -4.02 11.46 -10.10
C TYR A 146 -3.41 12.69 -9.42
N ALA A 147 -2.09 12.86 -9.53
CA ALA A 147 -1.40 14.03 -8.97
C ALA A 147 -1.89 15.35 -9.60
N GLN A 148 -2.11 15.37 -10.91
CA GLN A 148 -2.69 16.53 -11.60
C GLN A 148 -4.10 16.84 -11.10
N ALA A 149 -4.94 15.82 -10.91
CA ALA A 149 -6.29 16.01 -10.38
C ALA A 149 -6.28 16.58 -8.95
N GLN A 150 -5.38 16.12 -8.08
CA GLN A 150 -5.22 16.68 -6.72
C GLN A 150 -4.81 18.15 -6.75
N GLN A 151 -3.87 18.52 -7.62
CA GLN A 151 -3.43 19.91 -7.79
C GLN A 151 -4.57 20.80 -8.28
N ALA A 152 -5.34 20.34 -9.26
CA ALA A 152 -6.51 21.06 -9.77
C ALA A 152 -7.58 21.27 -8.68
N ALA A 153 -7.87 20.24 -7.90
CA ALA A 153 -8.81 20.34 -6.78
C ALA A 153 -8.33 21.35 -5.70
N ALA A 154 -7.04 21.35 -5.37
CA ALA A 154 -6.46 22.30 -4.44
C ALA A 154 -6.55 23.75 -4.95
N GLN A 155 -6.28 23.97 -6.23
CA GLN A 155 -6.42 25.30 -6.86
C GLN A 155 -7.85 25.80 -6.84
N GLN A 156 -8.83 24.92 -7.14
CA GLN A 156 -10.25 25.28 -7.07
C GLN A 156 -10.68 25.67 -5.67
N GLN A 157 -10.25 24.94 -4.64
CA GLN A 157 -10.55 25.29 -3.25
C GLN A 157 -9.95 26.63 -2.84
N GLN A 158 -8.72 26.93 -3.28
CA GLN A 158 -8.10 28.23 -3.02
C GLN A 158 -8.86 29.38 -3.69
N GLN A 159 -9.30 29.19 -4.94
CA GLN A 159 -10.12 30.19 -5.65
C GLN A 159 -11.46 30.43 -4.94
N GLN A 160 -12.13 29.38 -4.48
CA GLN A 160 -13.38 29.51 -3.71
C GLN A 160 -13.18 30.26 -2.39
N GLN A 161 -12.06 30.02 -1.69
CA GLN A 161 -11.74 30.74 -0.46
C GLN A 161 -11.45 32.23 -0.70
N GLN A 162 -10.83 32.58 -1.84
CA GLN A 162 -10.60 33.97 -2.23
C GLN A 162 -11.90 34.69 -2.58
N GLN A 163 -12.83 34.01 -3.26
CA GLN A 163 -14.15 34.56 -3.59
C GLN A 163 -15.02 34.81 -2.35
N GLN A 164 -14.87 34.01 -1.30
CA GLN A 164 -15.59 34.19 -0.03
C GLN A 164 -15.02 35.34 0.83
N GLN A 165 -13.84 35.86 0.50
CA GLN A 165 -13.18 36.96 1.21
C GLN A 165 -13.41 38.33 0.56
N GLN A 166 -14.16 38.39 -0.55
CA GLN A 166 -14.59 39.61 -1.24
C GLN A 166 -16.06 39.88 -0.94
#